data_AF-A0A1V6JPA0-F1
#
_entry.id   AF-A0A1V6JPA0-F1
#
_cell.length_a   1.000
_cell.length_b   1.000
_cell.length_c   1.000
_cell.angle_alpha   90.00
_cell.angle_beta   90.00
_cell.angle_gamma   90.00
#
_symmetry.space_group_name_H-M   'P 1'
#
loop_
_entity.id
_entity.type
_entity.pdbx_description
1 polymer ?
#
loop_
_entity_poly.entity_id
_entity_poly.type
_entity_poly.pdbx_seq_one_letter_code
_entity_poly.pdbx_strand_id
1 'polypeptide(L)'
;MRIGLKLSFLCLFVVAAHWVTAQNNFLIFVTQDGDVAIRITLENAYFHISQSGEVEEFGSLTSGKISYNLNGQVDRIGSAKISYNIYDKVSRVGETSISYNINHAVDRIDTLNISYNINGNIEKVGCINFSYNIHNKVNRIGSSDISYDVFNKVNMISDRDGLIMFCNKTKTTK
;
A
#
# COMPACT_ATOMS: atom_id res chain seq x y z
N MET A 1 -4.07 -27.29 -63.16
CA MET A 1 -4.12 -25.95 -62.52
C MET A 1 -4.69 -26.13 -61.12
N ARG A 2 -4.10 -25.46 -60.13
CA ARG A 2 -4.07 -25.84 -58.70
C ARG A 2 -5.44 -25.92 -58.00
N ILE A 3 -5.54 -26.95 -57.16
CA ILE A 3 -6.47 -27.15 -56.03
C ILE A 3 -6.19 -26.13 -54.93
N GLY A 4 -7.23 -25.64 -54.24
CA GLY A 4 -7.08 -24.80 -53.06
C GLY A 4 -8.40 -24.38 -52.42
N LEU A 5 -9.15 -25.36 -51.89
CA LEU A 5 -10.30 -25.12 -51.01
C LEU A 5 -9.79 -24.66 -49.64
N LYS A 6 -10.21 -23.47 -49.20
CA LYS A 6 -9.87 -22.88 -47.91
C LYS A 6 -10.38 -23.76 -46.76
N LEU A 7 -9.50 -24.20 -45.85
CA LEU A 7 -9.90 -24.84 -44.61
C LEU A 7 -9.16 -24.22 -43.41
N SER A 8 -9.92 -23.36 -42.72
CA SER A 8 -9.88 -22.96 -41.31
C SER A 8 -8.52 -22.92 -40.57
N PHE A 9 -8.05 -21.71 -40.31
CA PHE A 9 -7.11 -21.42 -39.23
C PHE A 9 -7.87 -21.50 -37.90
N LEU A 10 -7.70 -22.62 -37.17
CA LEU A 10 -8.12 -22.74 -35.78
C LEU A 10 -7.20 -21.83 -34.93
N CYS A 11 -7.61 -20.58 -34.73
CA CYS A 11 -6.98 -19.70 -33.76
C CYS A 11 -7.29 -20.25 -32.36
N LEU A 12 -6.36 -21.01 -31.81
CA LEU A 12 -6.30 -21.36 -30.40
C LEU A 12 -6.11 -20.04 -29.61
N PHE A 13 -7.22 -19.40 -29.21
CA PHE A 13 -7.17 -18.36 -28.19
C PHE A 13 -6.80 -19.04 -26.87
N VAL A 14 -5.49 -19.20 -26.62
CA VAL A 14 -5.00 -19.30 -25.25
C VAL A 14 -5.24 -17.93 -24.65
N VAL A 15 -6.41 -17.75 -24.05
CA VAL A 15 -6.62 -16.69 -23.07
C VAL A 15 -5.73 -17.06 -21.91
N ALA A 16 -4.46 -16.63 -21.98
CA ALA A 16 -3.67 -16.47 -20.78
C ALA A 16 -4.45 -15.43 -19.97
N ALA A 17 -5.21 -15.93 -18.98
CA ALA A 17 -5.78 -15.12 -17.93
C ALA A 17 -4.60 -14.49 -17.20
N HIS A 18 -4.12 -13.37 -17.71
CA HIS A 18 -3.20 -12.53 -16.98
C HIS A 18 -4.02 -12.00 -15.82
N TRP A 19 -3.85 -12.62 -14.65
CA TRP A 19 -4.25 -12.02 -13.40
C TRP A 19 -3.48 -10.71 -13.32
N VAL A 20 -4.14 -9.62 -13.69
CA VAL A 20 -3.71 -8.28 -13.31
C VAL A 20 -3.98 -8.24 -11.82
N THR A 21 -3.00 -8.67 -11.02
CA THR A 21 -3.03 -8.41 -9.59
C THR A 21 -3.20 -6.91 -9.42
N ALA A 22 -4.29 -6.50 -8.78
CA ALA A 22 -4.58 -5.11 -8.47
C ALA A 22 -3.31 -4.46 -7.93
N GLN A 23 -2.87 -3.38 -8.57
CA GLN A 23 -1.73 -2.62 -8.10
C GLN A 23 -2.18 -1.93 -6.81
N ASN A 24 -1.58 -2.29 -5.68
CA ASN A 24 -1.83 -1.61 -4.41
C ASN A 24 -1.45 -0.14 -4.59
N ASN A 25 -2.44 0.74 -4.64
CA ASN A 25 -2.22 2.17 -4.71
C ASN A 25 -2.04 2.67 -3.28
N PHE A 26 -0.99 3.43 -3.03
CA PHE A 26 -0.79 4.07 -1.75
C PHE A 26 -0.65 5.58 -1.93
N LEU A 27 -1.21 6.31 -0.97
CA LEU A 27 -1.09 7.75 -0.85
C LEU A 27 -0.22 8.04 0.37
N ILE A 28 0.64 9.03 0.23
CA ILE A 28 1.51 9.50 1.31
C ILE A 28 0.95 10.84 1.78
N PHE A 29 0.78 10.96 3.09
CA PHE A 29 0.39 12.19 3.77
C PHE A 29 1.58 12.69 4.55
N VAL A 30 1.76 14.01 4.53
CA VAL A 30 2.74 14.71 5.35
C VAL A 30 1.97 15.70 6.21
N THR A 31 2.10 15.60 7.52
CA THR A 31 1.49 16.55 8.45
C THR A 31 2.23 17.89 8.39
N GLN A 32 1.61 18.97 8.87
CA GLN A 32 2.33 20.24 9.02
C GLN A 32 3.53 20.14 9.97
N ASP A 33 3.53 19.15 10.86
CA ASP A 33 4.61 18.87 11.77
C ASP A 33 5.74 18.03 11.16
N GLY A 34 5.55 17.51 9.94
CA GLY A 34 6.55 16.71 9.24
C GLY A 34 6.51 15.23 9.57
N ASP A 35 5.39 14.74 10.10
CA ASP A 35 5.14 13.32 10.27
C ASP A 35 4.57 12.74 8.98
N VAL A 36 4.90 11.48 8.71
CA VAL A 36 4.40 10.74 7.56
C VAL A 36 3.27 9.81 7.98
N ALA A 37 2.23 9.73 7.16
CA ALA A 37 1.27 8.64 7.21
C ALA A 37 1.01 8.10 5.81
N ILE A 38 0.60 6.84 5.70
CA ILE A 38 0.40 6.17 4.43
C ILE A 38 -0.98 5.55 4.41
N ARG A 39 -1.76 5.91 3.39
CA ARG A 39 -3.01 5.22 3.09
C ARG A 39 -2.76 4.20 1.99
N ILE A 40 -2.91 2.92 2.30
CA ILE A 40 -2.90 1.86 1.28
C ILE A 40 -4.35 1.57 0.92
N THR A 41 -4.69 1.72 -0.35
CA THR A 41 -6.00 1.40 -0.91
C THR A 41 -5.91 0.14 -1.74
N LEU A 42 -6.77 -0.81 -1.41
CA LEU A 42 -6.92 -2.11 -2.04
C LEU A 42 -8.28 -2.14 -2.75
N GLU A 43 -8.62 -3.26 -3.37
CA GLU A 43 -9.91 -3.41 -4.05
C GLU A 43 -11.09 -3.20 -3.09
N ASN A 44 -11.02 -3.79 -1.90
CA ASN A 44 -12.16 -3.91 -0.98
C ASN A 44 -11.93 -3.28 0.39
N ALA A 45 -10.78 -2.63 0.59
CA ALA A 45 -10.37 -2.08 1.87
C ALA A 45 -9.34 -0.95 1.72
N TYR A 46 -9.18 -0.18 2.77
CA TYR A 46 -8.04 0.71 2.94
C TYR A 46 -7.47 0.62 4.36
N PHE A 47 -6.20 0.99 4.48
CA PHE A 47 -5.48 1.06 5.74
C PHE A 47 -4.79 2.41 5.83
N HIS A 48 -4.87 3.06 6.99
CA HIS A 48 -4.04 4.20 7.35
C HIS A 48 -2.94 3.72 8.31
N ILE A 49 -1.70 3.96 7.93
CA ILE A 49 -0.52 3.49 8.65
C ILE A 49 0.30 4.71 9.04
N SER A 50 0.61 4.81 10.33
CA SER A 50 1.46 5.86 10.90
C SER A 50 2.92 5.76 10.44
N GLN A 51 3.71 6.79 10.71
CA GLN A 51 5.16 6.82 10.45
C GLN A 51 5.90 5.65 11.10
N SER A 52 5.43 5.15 12.24
CA SER A 52 6.04 4.02 12.95
C SER A 52 5.50 2.66 12.49
N GLY A 53 4.55 2.64 11.55
CA GLY A 53 4.01 1.40 11.01
C GLY A 53 2.81 0.81 11.75
N GLU A 54 2.23 1.54 12.69
CA GLU A 54 1.00 1.13 13.34
C GLU A 54 -0.21 1.42 12.44
N VAL A 55 -1.16 0.48 12.39
CA VAL A 55 -2.45 0.69 11.72
C VAL A 55 -3.30 1.59 12.62
N GLU A 56 -3.49 2.83 12.22
CA GLU A 56 -4.31 3.80 12.96
C GLU A 56 -5.79 3.67 12.60
N GLU A 57 -6.07 3.34 11.34
CA GLU A 57 -7.40 3.22 10.80
C GLU A 57 -7.43 2.14 9.72
N PHE A 58 -8.54 1.42 9.63
CA PHE A 58 -8.83 0.61 8.45
C PHE A 58 -10.33 0.64 8.17
N GLY A 59 -10.69 0.44 6.91
CA GLY A 59 -12.08 0.38 6.50
C GLY A 59 -12.28 -0.55 5.32
N SER A 60 -13.53 -0.98 5.11
CA SER A 60 -13.92 -1.65 3.87
C SER A 60 -14.44 -0.64 2.86
N LEU A 61 -14.14 -0.88 1.59
CA LEU A 61 -14.73 -0.19 0.44
C LEU A 61 -15.95 -0.93 -0.11
N THR A 62 -16.30 -2.07 0.49
CA THR A 62 -17.50 -2.83 0.14
C THR A 62 -18.68 -2.35 0.96
N SER A 63 -19.87 -2.38 0.36
CA SER A 63 -21.12 -2.16 1.08
C SER A 63 -21.65 -3.48 1.61
N GLY A 64 -22.30 -3.44 2.77
CA GLY A 64 -23.00 -4.60 3.31
C GLY A 64 -23.14 -4.57 4.82
N LYS A 65 -23.70 -5.66 5.34
CA LYS A 65 -23.88 -5.86 6.77
C LYS A 65 -22.52 -5.99 7.46
N ILE A 66 -22.41 -5.36 8.62
CA ILE A 66 -21.27 -5.51 9.53
C ILE A 66 -21.61 -6.61 10.53
N SER A 67 -20.69 -7.54 10.75
CA SER A 67 -20.76 -8.51 11.85
C SER A 67 -19.53 -8.43 12.75
N TYR A 68 -19.69 -8.96 13.95
CA TYR A 68 -18.69 -8.91 15.00
C TYR A 68 -18.43 -10.32 15.52
N ASN A 69 -17.17 -10.60 15.87
CA ASN A 69 -16.79 -11.82 16.55
C ASN A 69 -17.19 -11.79 18.04
N LEU A 70 -16.89 -12.87 18.76
CA LEU A 70 -17.19 -13.00 20.19
C LEU A 70 -16.44 -11.98 21.08
N ASN A 71 -15.35 -11.40 20.58
CA ASN A 71 -14.58 -10.36 21.27
C ASN A 71 -15.12 -8.95 20.97
N GLY A 72 -16.22 -8.83 20.22
CA GLY A 72 -16.80 -7.54 19.82
C GLY A 72 -16.01 -6.82 18.72
N GLN A 73 -15.04 -7.46 18.07
CA GLN A 73 -14.30 -6.90 16.95
C GLN A 73 -15.05 -7.16 15.64
N VAL A 74 -14.98 -6.24 14.68
CA VAL A 74 -15.57 -6.45 13.35
C VAL A 74 -14.90 -7.63 12.67
N ASP A 75 -15.66 -8.65 12.27
CA ASP A 75 -15.13 -9.87 11.62
C ASP A 75 -15.60 -10.03 10.17
N ARG A 76 -16.53 -9.19 9.72
CA ARG A 76 -16.98 -9.12 8.33
C ARG A 76 -17.64 -7.78 8.01
N ILE A 77 -17.41 -7.29 6.79
CA ILE A 77 -18.17 -6.20 6.16
C ILE A 77 -18.59 -6.69 4.78
N GLY A 78 -19.90 -6.86 4.56
CA GLY A 78 -20.40 -7.45 3.31
C GLY A 78 -19.84 -8.86 3.08
N SER A 79 -19.11 -9.07 1.98
CA SER A 79 -18.41 -10.33 1.68
C SER A 79 -16.98 -10.37 2.22
N ALA A 80 -16.40 -9.24 2.64
CA ALA A 80 -15.02 -9.17 3.10
C ALA A 80 -14.91 -9.68 4.55
N LYS A 81 -14.27 -10.84 4.73
CA LYS A 81 -13.94 -11.38 6.07
C LYS A 81 -12.73 -10.64 6.64
N ILE A 82 -12.78 -10.32 7.93
CA ILE A 82 -11.69 -9.69 8.66
C ILE A 82 -11.12 -10.71 9.64
N SER A 83 -9.80 -10.84 9.69
CA SER A 83 -9.11 -11.72 10.62
C SER A 83 -8.04 -10.95 11.38
N TYR A 84 -7.76 -11.41 12.60
CA TYR A 84 -6.80 -10.80 13.51
C TYR A 84 -5.69 -11.81 13.80
N ASN A 85 -4.49 -11.33 14.11
CA ASN A 85 -3.42 -12.17 14.61
C ASN A 85 -3.57 -12.40 16.13
N ILE A 86 -2.62 -13.12 16.72
CA ILE A 86 -2.59 -13.41 18.16
C ILE A 86 -2.40 -12.18 19.06
N TYR A 87 -2.08 -11.03 18.48
CA TYR A 87 -1.92 -9.74 19.16
C TYR A 87 -3.11 -8.81 18.89
N ASP A 88 -4.24 -9.35 18.43
CA ASP A 88 -5.45 -8.60 18.08
C ASP A 88 -5.26 -7.52 17.00
N LYS A 89 -4.16 -7.58 16.22
CA LYS A 89 -3.97 -6.71 15.05
C LYS A 89 -4.59 -7.34 13.81
N VAL A 90 -5.21 -6.52 12.96
CA VAL A 90 -5.79 -6.99 11.69
C VAL A 90 -4.72 -7.67 10.84
N SER A 91 -4.92 -8.94 10.49
CA SER A 91 -3.98 -9.75 9.71
C SER A 91 -4.47 -10.06 8.30
N ARG A 92 -5.78 -9.91 8.05
CA ARG A 92 -6.40 -10.12 6.73
C ARG A 92 -7.71 -9.37 6.60
N VAL A 93 -7.97 -8.80 5.42
CA VAL A 93 -9.29 -8.27 5.01
C VAL A 93 -9.63 -8.78 3.61
N GLY A 94 -10.66 -9.62 3.50
CA GLY A 94 -10.96 -10.37 2.28
C GLY A 94 -9.78 -11.27 1.91
N GLU A 95 -9.26 -11.08 0.70
CA GLU A 95 -8.07 -11.79 0.20
C GLU A 95 -6.75 -11.08 0.54
N THR A 96 -6.80 -9.84 1.03
CA THR A 96 -5.58 -9.09 1.34
C THR A 96 -4.99 -9.50 2.67
N SER A 97 -3.73 -9.89 2.64
CA SER A 97 -2.91 -10.25 3.80
C SER A 97 -2.09 -9.07 4.31
N ILE A 98 -1.93 -8.99 5.63
CA ILE A 98 -1.14 -7.98 6.34
C ILE A 98 -0.15 -8.70 7.24
N SER A 99 1.12 -8.35 7.12
CA SER A 99 2.20 -8.87 7.96
C SER A 99 2.82 -7.76 8.79
N TYR A 100 3.41 -8.15 9.91
CA TYR A 100 4.04 -7.25 10.86
C TYR A 100 5.45 -7.76 11.16
N ASN A 101 6.40 -6.84 11.29
CA ASN A 101 7.75 -7.16 11.72
C ASN A 101 7.80 -7.46 13.23
N ILE A 102 9.00 -7.72 13.74
CA ILE A 102 9.26 -8.03 15.16
C ILE A 102 8.88 -6.89 16.11
N ASN A 103 8.81 -5.65 15.63
CA ASN A 103 8.40 -4.47 16.39
C ASN A 103 6.88 -4.23 16.27
N HIS A 104 6.15 -5.19 15.69
CA HIS A 104 4.72 -5.12 15.41
C HIS A 104 4.31 -3.98 14.46
N ALA A 105 5.23 -3.44 13.67
CA ALA A 105 4.94 -2.48 12.61
C ALA A 105 4.63 -3.22 11.30
N VAL A 106 3.67 -2.71 10.51
CA VAL A 106 3.25 -3.32 9.24
C VAL A 106 4.41 -3.33 8.24
N ASP A 107 4.95 -4.49 7.91
CA ASP A 107 6.08 -4.62 6.97
C ASP A 107 5.65 -5.07 5.57
N ARG A 108 4.42 -5.57 5.43
CA ARG A 108 3.87 -6.01 4.16
C ARG A 108 2.35 -5.96 4.12
N ILE A 109 1.80 -5.42 3.03
CA ILE A 109 0.39 -5.60 2.63
C ILE A 109 0.37 -6.21 1.23
N ASP A 110 -0.11 -7.45 1.14
CA ASP A 110 0.02 -8.32 -0.03
C ASP A 110 1.44 -8.32 -0.61
N THR A 111 1.66 -7.66 -1.75
CA THR A 111 2.98 -7.60 -2.39
C THR A 111 3.73 -6.30 -2.09
N LEU A 112 3.09 -5.33 -1.44
CA LEU A 112 3.70 -4.05 -1.10
C LEU A 112 4.53 -4.22 0.17
N ASN A 113 5.84 -3.99 0.07
CA ASN A 113 6.74 -4.03 1.22
C ASN A 113 6.91 -2.62 1.80
N ILE A 114 7.02 -2.55 3.12
CA ILE A 114 7.32 -1.36 3.92
C ILE A 114 8.55 -1.68 4.76
N SER A 115 9.57 -0.80 4.74
CA SER A 115 10.73 -0.93 5.62
C SER A 115 10.92 0.32 6.47
N TYR A 116 11.72 0.17 7.52
CA TYR A 116 11.87 1.15 8.59
C TYR A 116 13.35 1.39 8.85
N ASN A 117 13.71 2.64 9.13
CA ASN A 117 15.04 2.98 9.56
C ASN A 117 15.29 2.58 11.03
N ILE A 118 16.50 2.81 11.52
CA ILE A 118 16.90 2.47 12.89
C ILE A 118 16.07 3.18 13.98
N ASN A 119 15.47 4.33 13.67
CA ASN A 119 14.60 5.06 14.59
C ASN A 119 13.15 4.53 14.59
N GLY A 120 12.85 3.51 13.78
CA GLY A 120 11.51 2.95 13.63
C GLY A 120 10.60 3.76 12.72
N ASN A 121 11.10 4.74 11.98
CA ASN A 121 10.30 5.50 11.00
C ASN A 121 10.33 4.80 9.64
N ILE A 122 9.22 4.83 8.90
CA ILE A 122 9.15 4.32 7.52
C ILE A 122 10.28 4.92 6.69
N GLU A 123 11.17 4.09 6.16
CA GLU A 123 12.26 4.51 5.27
C GLU A 123 11.92 4.22 3.81
N LYS A 124 11.01 3.29 3.55
CA LYS A 124 10.64 2.88 2.19
C LYS A 124 9.26 2.25 2.12
N VAL A 125 8.49 2.62 1.10
CA VAL A 125 7.25 1.92 0.69
C VAL A 125 7.29 1.62 -0.78
N GLY A 126 7.26 0.33 -1.13
CA GLY A 126 7.47 -0.12 -2.50
C GLY A 126 8.83 0.32 -3.01
N CYS A 127 8.86 1.29 -3.92
CA CYS A 127 10.08 1.87 -4.50
C CYS A 127 10.35 3.32 -4.05
N ILE A 128 9.46 3.90 -3.23
CA ILE A 128 9.57 5.28 -2.75
C ILE A 128 10.34 5.27 -1.43
N ASN A 129 11.42 6.03 -1.36
CA ASN A 129 12.25 6.16 -0.15
C ASN A 129 11.90 7.44 0.60
N PHE A 130 12.14 7.43 1.91
CA PHE A 130 11.90 8.54 2.82
C PHE A 130 13.20 8.90 3.54
N SER A 131 13.44 10.19 3.73
CA SER A 131 14.53 10.68 4.58
C SER A 131 13.99 11.64 5.61
N TYR A 132 14.67 11.67 6.75
CA TYR A 132 14.30 12.48 7.90
C TYR A 132 15.46 13.41 8.27
N ASN A 133 15.12 14.59 8.77
CA ASN A 133 16.11 15.49 9.37
C ASN A 133 16.45 15.03 10.80
N ILE A 134 17.37 15.77 11.45
CA ILE A 134 17.83 15.48 12.81
C ILE A 134 16.73 15.58 13.89
N HIS A 135 15.58 16.18 13.57
CA HIS A 135 14.42 16.29 14.45
C HIS A 135 13.38 15.20 14.15
N ASN A 136 13.74 14.16 13.39
CA ASN A 136 12.87 13.07 12.95
C ASN A 136 11.66 13.51 12.10
N LYS A 137 11.73 14.69 11.46
CA LYS A 137 10.72 15.15 10.51
C LYS A 137 11.11 14.78 9.10
N VAL A 138 10.16 14.37 8.27
CA VAL A 138 10.44 13.98 6.88
C VAL A 138 10.96 15.18 6.09
N ASN A 139 12.13 15.06 5.48
CA ASN A 139 12.72 16.14 4.66
C ASN A 139 12.85 15.76 3.18
N ARG A 140 12.60 14.49 2.83
CA ARG A 140 12.51 14.03 1.45
C ARG A 140 11.63 12.80 1.31
N ILE A 141 10.85 12.74 0.23
CA ILE A 141 10.05 11.60 -0.19
C ILE A 141 10.27 11.39 -1.68
N GLY A 142 10.86 10.25 -2.06
CA GLY A 142 11.29 10.05 -3.45
C GLY A 142 12.25 11.16 -3.89
N SER A 143 11.86 11.90 -4.94
CA SER A 143 12.59 13.07 -5.44
C SER A 143 12.05 14.41 -4.94
N SER A 144 10.99 14.41 -4.12
CA SER A 144 10.41 15.61 -3.52
C SER A 144 11.14 16.00 -2.23
N ASP A 145 11.63 17.24 -2.17
CA ASP A 145 12.21 17.85 -0.97
C ASP A 145 11.13 18.57 -0.16
N ILE A 146 11.17 18.43 1.17
CA ILE A 146 10.20 19.05 2.10
C ILE A 146 10.94 20.07 2.96
N SER A 147 10.48 21.32 2.89
CA SER A 147 11.05 22.44 3.63
C SER A 147 10.13 22.94 4.74
N TYR A 148 10.76 23.52 5.75
CA TYR A 148 10.11 23.99 6.97
C TYR A 148 10.31 25.49 7.13
N ASP A 149 9.32 26.18 7.70
CA ASP A 149 9.44 27.57 8.09
C ASP A 149 10.21 27.75 9.42
N VAL A 150 10.32 29.00 9.87
CA VAL A 150 10.98 29.37 11.13
C VAL A 150 10.24 28.83 12.36
N PHE A 151 8.98 28.43 12.23
CA PHE A 151 8.19 27.78 13.28
C PHE A 151 8.26 26.25 13.19
N ASN A 152 9.15 25.72 12.34
CA ASN A 152 9.35 24.30 12.12
C ASN A 152 8.09 23.60 11.57
N LYS A 153 7.27 24.31 10.79
CA LYS A 153 6.11 23.76 10.08
C LYS A 153 6.41 23.59 8.61
N VAL A 154 5.86 22.55 7.98
CA VAL A 154 5.99 22.32 6.54
C VAL A 154 5.45 23.54 5.79
N ASN A 155 6.29 24.17 4.98
CA ASN A 155 5.93 25.36 4.22
C ASN A 155 6.01 25.17 2.70
N MET A 156 6.74 24.15 2.25
CA MET A 156 6.96 23.90 0.83
C MET A 156 7.32 22.43 0.59
N ILE A 157 6.73 21.87 -0.46
CA ILE A 157 7.13 20.60 -1.06
C ILE A 157 7.60 20.92 -2.47
N SER A 158 8.89 20.73 -2.73
CA SER A 158 9.52 20.99 -4.02
C SER A 158 9.83 19.67 -4.70
N ASP A 159 9.34 19.48 -5.92
CA ASP A 159 9.57 18.26 -6.68
C ASP A 159 10.36 18.54 -7.96
N ARG A 160 11.29 17.65 -8.29
CA ARG A 160 12.06 17.73 -9.55
C ARG A 160 11.37 17.00 -10.71
N ASP A 161 10.57 15.98 -10.40
CA ASP A 161 9.89 15.09 -11.33
C ASP A 161 8.35 15.28 -11.33
N GLY A 162 7.85 16.19 -10.48
CA GLY A 162 6.44 16.52 -10.28
C GLY A 162 5.82 15.78 -9.09
N LEU A 163 4.83 16.39 -8.43
CA LEU A 163 4.22 15.88 -7.18
C LEU A 163 3.50 14.51 -7.30
N ILE A 164 3.46 13.93 -8.50
CA ILE A 164 2.86 12.62 -8.76
C ILE A 164 3.99 11.61 -8.98
N MET A 165 4.23 10.77 -7.98
CA MET A 165 5.21 9.68 -8.08
C MET A 165 4.55 8.39 -8.56
N PHE A 166 5.11 7.78 -9.62
CA PHE A 166 4.70 6.45 -10.07
C PHE A 166 5.67 5.40 -9.52
N CYS A 167 5.12 4.37 -8.85
CA CYS A 167 5.89 3.21 -8.47
C CYS A 167 5.59 2.02 -9.39
N ASN A 168 6.37 1.89 -10.46
CA ASN A 168 6.30 0.73 -11.34
C ASN A 168 7.24 -0.37 -10.83
N LYS A 169 6.68 -1.50 -10.37
CA LYS A 169 7.45 -2.75 -10.26
C LYS A 169 7.74 -3.25 -11.67
N THR A 170 8.99 -3.23 -12.10
CA THR A 170 9.41 -4.09 -13.21
C THR A 170 9.23 -5.54 -12.74
N LYS A 171 8.31 -6.28 -13.38
CA LYS A 171 8.21 -7.73 -13.21
C LYS A 171 9.56 -8.31 -13.61
N THR A 172 10.36 -8.73 -12.63
CA THR A 172 11.49 -9.62 -12.90
C THR A 172 10.88 -11.00 -13.16
N THR A 173 10.61 -11.29 -14.42
CA THR A 173 10.44 -12.68 -14.88
C THR A 173 11.75 -13.41 -14.62
N LYS A 174 11.73 -14.34 -13.65
CA LYS A 174 12.69 -15.44 -13.60
C LYS A 174 12.08 -16.63 -14.32
#